data_AF-A0A369JZQ8-F1
#
_entry.id   AF-A0A369JZQ8-F1
#
_cell.length_a   1.000
_cell.length_b   1.000
_cell.length_c   1.000
_cell.angle_alpha   90.00
_cell.angle_beta   90.00
_cell.angle_gamma   90.00
#
_symmetry.space_group_name_H-M   'P 1'
#
loop_
_entity.id
_entity.type
_entity.pdbx_description
1 polymer ?
#
loop_
_entity_poly.entity_id
_entity_poly.type
_entity_poly.pdbx_seq_one_letter_code
_entity_poly.pdbx_strand_id
1 'polypeptide(L)'
;MADPEALSKDLSTLEPLTTMKEGRLYAEDRYRPNWVASWLTSTSKPWFECEDAIAIDVTQHELMELSVALKRIDCFVHPDETVTGQLFSSSPLSSHPSNHCIPIHEVPHVPDMENTDTIVMPLLHKKEIPPFETIGEV
;
A
#
# COMPACT_ATOMS: atom_id res chain seq x y z
N MET A 1 -1.86 -4.50 27.40
CA MET A 1 -1.36 -3.12 27.58
C MET A 1 0.00 -3.09 26.92
N ALA A 2 0.04 -2.77 25.63
CA ALA A 2 1.26 -2.86 24.82
C ALA A 2 2.10 -1.60 25.05
N ASP A 3 3.40 -1.81 25.22
CA ASP A 3 4.41 -0.81 25.53
C ASP A 3 4.70 0.09 24.30
N PRO A 4 4.46 1.41 24.37
CA PRO A 4 4.70 2.33 23.25
C PRO A 4 6.19 2.47 22.87
N GLU A 5 7.13 1.98 23.68
CA GLU A 5 8.56 1.95 23.32
C GLU A 5 8.94 0.82 22.35
N ALA A 6 8.09 -0.20 22.18
CA ALA A 6 8.39 -1.34 21.32
C ALA A 6 8.24 -1.03 19.81
N LEU A 7 7.35 -0.11 19.44
CA LEU A 7 7.11 0.31 18.05
C LEU A 7 8.17 1.29 17.51
N SER A 8 8.94 1.93 18.40
CA SER A 8 10.01 2.88 18.04
C SER A 8 11.28 2.20 17.52
N LYS A 9 11.52 0.94 17.90
CA LYS A 9 12.79 0.26 17.58
C LYS A 9 12.82 -0.40 16.21
N ASP A 10 11.67 -0.68 15.60
CA ASP A 10 11.63 -1.46 14.35
C ASP A 10 11.88 -0.61 13.09
N LEU A 11 11.66 0.71 13.17
CA LEU A 11 11.95 1.64 12.07
C LEU A 11 13.45 1.88 11.85
N SER A 12 14.30 1.43 12.79
CA SER A 12 15.76 1.57 12.68
C SER A 12 16.43 0.52 11.78
N THR A 13 15.69 -0.51 11.37
CA THR A 13 16.21 -1.67 10.62
C THR A 13 15.93 -1.59 9.12
N LEU A 14 15.17 -0.59 8.66
CA LEU A 14 14.93 -0.37 7.23
C LEU A 14 16.03 0.52 6.66
N GLU A 15 17.02 -0.09 6.00
CA GLU A 15 18.06 0.65 5.29
C GLU A 15 17.40 1.56 4.22
N PRO A 16 17.59 2.89 4.28
CA PRO A 16 17.02 3.78 3.27
C PRO A 16 17.75 3.59 1.93
N LEU A 17 16.99 3.36 0.86
CA LEU A 17 17.46 3.38 -0.52
C LEU A 17 18.10 4.76 -0.81
N THR A 18 19.42 4.84 -0.71
CA THR A 18 20.16 6.11 -0.80
C THR A 18 20.72 6.26 -2.21
N THR A 19 20.29 7.27 -2.96
CA THR A 19 20.83 7.54 -4.30
C THR A 19 22.09 8.42 -4.18
N MET A 20 23.20 7.98 -4.78
CA MET A 20 24.46 8.73 -4.81
C MET A 20 24.48 9.77 -5.94
N LYS A 21 24.73 11.03 -5.62
CA LYS A 21 25.11 12.06 -6.59
C LYS A 21 26.29 12.87 -6.04
N GLU A 22 27.38 12.97 -6.80
CA GLU A 22 28.54 13.84 -6.50
C GLU A 22 29.17 13.69 -5.10
N GLY A 23 29.25 12.45 -4.59
CA GLY A 23 29.99 12.15 -3.36
C GLY A 23 29.35 12.70 -2.07
N ARG A 24 28.07 13.09 -2.11
CA ARG A 24 27.28 13.43 -0.91
C ARG A 24 26.09 12.49 -0.81
N LEU A 25 25.92 11.90 0.36
CA LEU A 25 24.71 11.14 0.71
C LEU A 25 23.58 12.15 0.87
N TYR A 26 22.65 12.21 -0.09
CA TYR A 26 21.42 12.97 0.07
C TYR A 26 20.40 12.02 0.68
N ALA A 27 20.13 12.16 1.98
CA ALA A 27 18.86 11.68 2.50
C ALA A 27 17.78 12.49 1.79
N GLU A 28 16.93 11.84 1.01
CA GLU A 28 15.74 12.45 0.40
C GLU A 28 15.07 13.34 1.45
N ASP A 29 14.63 14.54 1.08
CA ASP A 29 14.14 15.54 2.05
C ASP A 29 13.07 14.97 3.01
N ARG A 30 12.35 13.92 2.57
CA ARG A 30 11.40 13.09 3.32
C ARG A 30 11.90 12.49 4.63
N TYR A 31 13.18 12.16 4.72
CA TYR A 31 13.74 11.51 5.91
C TYR A 31 14.24 12.54 6.96
N ARG A 32 14.02 13.84 6.73
CA ARG A 32 14.40 14.89 7.68
C ARG A 32 13.35 15.03 8.78
N PRO A 33 13.74 15.29 10.05
CA PRO A 33 12.83 15.34 11.21
C PRO A 33 11.68 16.36 11.17
N ASN A 34 11.66 17.28 10.19
CA ASN A 34 10.63 18.31 10.03
C ASN A 34 10.12 18.38 8.59
N TRP A 35 10.27 17.31 7.82
CA TRP A 35 9.74 17.28 6.47
C TRP A 35 8.21 17.25 6.52
N VAL A 36 7.60 18.10 5.70
CA VAL A 36 6.16 18.15 5.49
C VAL A 36 5.93 17.84 4.03
N ALA A 37 5.07 16.86 3.76
CA ALA A 37 4.74 16.48 2.40
C ALA A 37 4.15 17.66 1.61
N SER A 38 4.63 17.88 0.40
CA SER A 38 4.28 19.07 -0.37
C SER A 38 2.78 19.15 -0.66
N TRP A 39 2.10 18.01 -0.79
CA TRP A 39 0.64 17.94 -0.97
C TRP A 39 -0.18 18.35 0.26
N LEU A 40 0.42 18.42 1.45
CA LEU A 40 -0.24 18.99 2.65
C LEU A 40 -0.14 20.52 2.66
N THR A 41 0.83 21.09 1.95
CA THR A 41 1.08 22.53 1.88
C THR A 41 0.58 23.19 0.60
N SER A 42 0.47 22.42 -0.49
CA SER A 42 0.05 22.88 -1.80
C SER A 42 -1.43 22.56 -2.03
N THR A 43 -2.24 23.60 -2.19
CA THR A 43 -3.67 23.45 -2.54
C THR A 43 -3.89 23.28 -4.05
N SER A 44 -2.84 23.44 -4.87
CA SER A 44 -2.97 23.53 -6.33
C SER A 44 -2.88 22.21 -7.07
N LYS A 45 -2.38 21.14 -6.43
CA LYS A 45 -2.13 19.85 -7.07
C LYS A 45 -2.62 18.71 -6.19
N PRO A 46 -3.16 17.63 -6.78
CA PRO A 46 -3.41 16.41 -6.04
C PRO A 46 -2.09 15.77 -5.59
N TRP A 47 -2.14 14.95 -4.53
CA TRP A 47 -0.95 14.41 -3.90
C TRP A 47 -0.07 13.59 -4.86
N PHE A 48 -0.65 12.86 -5.80
CA PHE A 48 0.09 12.00 -6.75
C PHE A 48 0.82 12.78 -7.85
N GLU A 49 0.56 14.08 -8.00
CA GLU A 49 1.30 14.98 -8.92
C GLU A 49 2.43 15.76 -8.24
N CYS A 50 2.62 15.53 -6.95
CA CYS A 50 3.68 16.18 -6.19
C CYS A 50 5.01 15.46 -6.41
N GLU A 51 6.09 16.21 -6.62
CA GLU A 51 7.43 15.68 -6.94
C GLU A 51 7.96 14.74 -5.85
N ASP A 52 7.59 15.01 -4.61
CA ASP A 52 7.97 14.22 -3.44
C ASP A 52 7.02 13.05 -3.15
N ALA A 53 5.98 12.84 -3.97
CA ALA A 53 5.13 11.67 -3.88
C ALA A 53 5.88 10.41 -4.35
N ILE A 54 5.72 9.31 -3.61
CA ILE A 54 6.21 8.00 -4.04
C ILE A 54 5.07 7.32 -4.79
N ALA A 55 5.21 7.20 -6.10
CA ALA A 55 4.48 6.16 -6.83
C ALA A 55 5.19 4.83 -6.54
N ILE A 56 4.47 3.86 -5.96
CA ILE A 56 5.00 2.51 -5.81
C ILE A 56 5.09 1.90 -7.21
N ASP A 57 6.29 1.89 -7.79
CA ASP A 57 6.61 1.10 -8.97
C ASP A 57 7.04 -0.29 -8.49
N VAL A 58 6.14 -1.28 -8.62
CA VAL A 58 6.33 -2.65 -8.11
C VAL A 58 7.35 -3.47 -8.94
N THR A 59 8.23 -2.80 -9.69
CA THR A 59 9.25 -3.44 -10.53
C THR A 59 10.54 -3.79 -9.77
N GLN A 60 10.66 -3.45 -8.47
CA GLN A 60 11.79 -3.89 -7.65
C GLN A 60 11.62 -5.36 -7.23
N HIS A 61 12.20 -6.17 -8.10
CA HIS A 61 12.21 -7.62 -8.12
C HIS A 61 13.19 -8.19 -7.09
N GLU A 62 12.90 -8.01 -5.80
CA GLU A 62 13.54 -8.78 -4.72
C GLU A 62 12.71 -8.67 -3.45
N LEU A 63 11.54 -9.33 -3.41
CA LEU A 63 10.74 -9.35 -2.20
C LEU A 63 10.40 -10.77 -1.78
N MET A 64 10.77 -11.02 -0.53
CA MET A 64 10.65 -12.25 0.25
C MET A 64 9.27 -12.90 0.10
N GLU A 65 9.20 -14.19 0.43
CA GLU A 65 8.06 -15.12 0.25
C GLU A 65 6.68 -14.65 0.77
N LEU A 66 6.57 -13.47 1.40
CA LEU A 66 5.35 -12.87 1.96
C LEU A 66 5.27 -11.35 1.67
N SER A 67 5.11 -10.97 0.41
CA SER A 67 4.85 -9.57 0.04
C SER A 67 3.36 -9.22 0.23
N VAL A 68 3.05 -8.31 1.15
CA VAL A 68 1.69 -7.83 1.42
C VAL A 68 1.51 -6.36 1.01
N ALA A 69 0.29 -6.01 0.61
CA ALA A 69 -0.14 -4.64 0.38
C ALA A 69 -1.10 -4.18 1.48
N LEU A 70 -0.90 -2.95 1.94
CA LEU A 70 -1.83 -2.25 2.82
C LEU A 70 -2.67 -1.30 1.99
N LYS A 71 -3.99 -1.47 2.01
CA LYS A 71 -4.93 -0.55 1.36
C LYS A 71 -5.75 0.18 2.42
N ARG A 72 -5.73 1.52 2.32
CA ARG A 72 -6.61 2.40 3.10
C ARG A 72 -7.93 2.58 2.38
N ILE A 73 -9.04 2.37 3.07
CA ILE A 73 -10.41 2.48 2.57
C ILE A 73 -11.09 3.61 3.32
N ASP A 74 -11.68 4.55 2.58
CA ASP A 74 -12.56 5.58 3.15
C ASP A 74 -13.96 4.98 3.30
N CYS A 75 -14.41 4.78 4.54
CA CYS A 75 -15.67 4.13 4.83
C CYS A 75 -16.89 5.02 4.56
N PHE A 76 -16.70 6.33 4.35
CA PHE A 76 -17.79 7.22 3.93
C PHE A 76 -18.07 7.06 2.43
N VAL A 77 -17.00 6.92 1.64
CA VAL A 77 -17.10 6.74 0.18
C VAL A 77 -17.38 5.28 -0.19
N HIS A 78 -16.80 4.33 0.55
CA HIS A 78 -16.86 2.89 0.29
C HIS A 78 -17.28 2.10 1.54
N PRO A 79 -18.50 2.32 2.07
CA PRO A 79 -18.93 1.75 3.35
C PRO A 79 -18.94 0.22 3.38
N ASP A 80 -19.18 -0.43 2.24
CA ASP A 80 -19.36 -1.88 2.16
C ASP A 80 -18.11 -2.62 1.67
N GLU A 81 -17.02 -1.92 1.32
CA GLU A 81 -15.86 -2.54 0.68
C GLU A 81 -15.16 -3.54 1.61
N THR A 82 -14.86 -3.12 2.85
CA THR A 82 -14.23 -3.99 3.86
C THR A 82 -15.10 -5.20 4.17
N VAL A 83 -16.40 -4.98 4.41
CA VAL A 83 -17.36 -6.05 4.75
C VAL A 83 -17.50 -7.05 3.60
N THR A 84 -17.63 -6.57 2.38
CA THR A 84 -17.73 -7.40 1.18
C THR A 84 -16.45 -8.20 0.96
N GLY A 85 -15.28 -7.56 1.07
CA GLY A 85 -13.99 -8.23 0.92
C GLY A 85 -13.78 -9.32 1.97
N GLN A 86 -14.14 -9.07 3.23
CA GLN A 86 -14.08 -10.07 4.30
C GLN A 86 -15.03 -11.24 4.04
N LEU A 87 -16.25 -10.98 3.54
CA LEU A 87 -17.21 -12.01 3.17
C LEU A 87 -16.61 -12.98 2.14
N PHE A 88 -16.04 -12.47 1.04
CA PHE A 88 -15.41 -13.30 0.01
C PHE A 88 -14.09 -13.95 0.47
N SER A 89 -13.49 -13.45 1.54
CA SER A 89 -12.29 -14.03 2.15
C SER A 89 -12.62 -15.11 3.19
N SER A 90 -13.90 -15.27 3.55
CA SER A 90 -14.36 -16.23 4.56
C SER A 90 -14.94 -17.51 3.93
N SER A 91 -14.79 -18.63 4.63
CA SER A 91 -15.41 -19.90 4.23
C SER A 91 -16.94 -19.79 4.34
N PRO A 92 -17.72 -20.32 3.38
CA PRO A 92 -17.32 -21.20 2.29
C PRO A 92 -16.89 -20.49 0.99
N LEU A 93 -17.07 -19.17 0.91
CA LEU A 93 -16.85 -18.42 -0.33
C LEU A 93 -15.39 -18.39 -0.74
N SER A 94 -14.46 -18.27 0.20
CA SER A 94 -13.02 -18.29 -0.10
C SER A 94 -12.54 -19.61 -0.72
N SER A 95 -13.22 -20.72 -0.44
CA SER A 95 -12.93 -22.04 -1.03
C SER A 95 -13.73 -22.31 -2.31
N HIS A 96 -14.62 -21.41 -2.71
CA HIS A 96 -15.47 -21.61 -3.87
C HIS A 96 -14.65 -21.43 -5.17
N PRO A 97 -14.67 -22.39 -6.12
CA PRO A 97 -13.79 -22.35 -7.30
C PRO A 97 -14.03 -21.15 -8.24
N SER A 98 -15.22 -20.56 -8.18
CA SER A 98 -15.59 -19.35 -8.94
C SER A 98 -15.24 -18.04 -8.23
N ASN A 99 -14.70 -18.09 -7.01
CA ASN A 99 -14.27 -16.91 -6.30
C ASN A 99 -12.86 -16.52 -6.75
N HIS A 100 -12.76 -15.39 -7.44
CA HIS A 100 -11.50 -14.78 -7.88
C HIS A 100 -11.24 -13.44 -7.17
N CYS A 101 -11.93 -13.19 -6.06
CA CYS A 101 -11.69 -12.00 -5.24
C CYS A 101 -10.30 -12.08 -4.60
N ILE A 102 -9.66 -10.92 -4.48
CA ILE A 102 -8.40 -10.80 -3.76
C ILE A 102 -8.70 -11.03 -2.27
N PRO A 103 -8.00 -11.97 -1.61
CA PRO A 103 -8.26 -12.25 -0.21
C PRO A 103 -7.78 -11.11 0.68
N ILE A 104 -8.60 -10.77 1.68
CA ILE A 104 -8.22 -9.94 2.82
C ILE A 104 -7.69 -10.87 3.91
N HIS A 105 -6.42 -10.68 4.30
CA HIS A 105 -5.79 -11.45 5.35
C HIS A 105 -6.12 -10.90 6.74
N GLU A 106 -6.14 -9.57 6.87
CA GLU A 106 -6.35 -8.89 8.15
C GLU A 106 -6.92 -7.49 7.92
N VAL A 107 -7.62 -6.96 8.93
CA VAL A 107 -8.04 -5.56 9.02
C VAL A 107 -7.50 -4.97 10.33
N PRO A 108 -6.23 -4.50 10.35
CA PRO A 108 -5.62 -3.98 11.57
C PRO A 108 -6.33 -2.72 12.07
N HIS A 109 -6.45 -2.61 13.40
CA HIS A 109 -6.91 -1.38 14.03
C HIS A 109 -5.79 -0.33 14.02
N VAL A 110 -6.04 0.81 13.38
CA VAL A 110 -5.11 1.94 13.35
C VAL A 110 -5.69 3.08 14.20
N PRO A 111 -5.00 3.49 15.28
CA PRO A 111 -5.46 4.61 16.09
C PRO A 111 -5.48 5.91 15.26
N ASP A 112 -6.35 6.84 15.65
CA ASP A 112 -6.46 8.19 15.05
C ASP A 112 -6.90 8.23 13.57
N MET A 113 -7.43 7.13 13.02
CA MET A 113 -8.05 7.09 11.70
C MET A 113 -9.55 6.86 11.82
N GLU A 114 -10.31 7.94 12.02
CA GLU A 114 -11.78 7.87 11.99
C GLU A 114 -12.29 7.59 10.56
N ASN A 115 -13.38 6.83 10.46
CA ASN A 115 -14.06 6.50 9.19
C ASN A 115 -13.17 5.89 8.11
N THR A 116 -12.11 5.20 8.52
CA THR A 116 -11.15 4.61 7.60
C THR A 116 -10.80 3.20 8.06
N ASP A 117 -10.90 2.24 7.14
CA ASP A 117 -10.39 0.90 7.35
C ASP A 117 -9.03 0.73 6.67
N THR A 118 -8.12 -0.02 7.29
CA THR A 118 -6.90 -0.48 6.65
C THR A 118 -6.98 -1.98 6.46
N ILE A 119 -6.84 -2.46 5.23
CA ILE A 119 -6.87 -3.89 4.92
C ILE A 119 -5.49 -4.38 4.49
N VAL A 120 -5.13 -5.58 4.92
CA VAL A 120 -3.94 -6.32 4.49
C VAL A 120 -4.37 -7.34 3.44
N MET A 121 -3.75 -7.28 2.27
CA MET A 121 -4.02 -8.17 1.15
C MET A 121 -2.71 -8.58 0.44
N PRO A 122 -2.71 -9.59 -0.43
CA PRO A 122 -1.53 -9.91 -1.25
C PRO A 122 -1.08 -8.71 -2.08
N LEU A 123 0.24 -8.52 -2.20
CA LEU A 123 0.79 -7.57 -3.16
C LEU A 123 0.55 -8.10 -4.58
N LEU A 124 -0.18 -7.35 -5.39
CA LEU A 124 -0.49 -7.74 -6.76
C LEU A 124 0.53 -7.16 -7.72
N HIS A 125 0.97 -7.98 -8.68
CA HIS A 125 1.76 -7.50 -9.80
C HIS A 125 0.90 -6.66 -10.74
N LYS A 126 1.55 -5.71 -11.41
CA LYS A 126 0.93 -4.95 -12.49
C LYS A 126 0.42 -5.96 -13.52
N LYS A 127 -0.86 -5.86 -13.89
CA LYS A 127 -1.44 -6.69 -14.95
C LYS A 127 -0.69 -6.40 -16.24
N GLU A 128 0.16 -7.33 -16.67
CA GLU A 128 0.57 -7.40 -18.06
C GLU A 128 -0.68 -7.76 -18.85
N ILE A 129 -1.19 -6.79 -19.60
CA ILE A 129 -2.26 -7.06 -20.56
C ILE A 129 -1.53 -7.43 -21.85
N PRO A 130 -1.41 -8.73 -22.19
CA PRO A 130 -0.91 -9.08 -23.50
C PRO A 130 -1.87 -8.48 -24.54
N PRO A 131 -1.34 -7.93 -25.66
CA PRO A 131 -2.19 -7.52 -26.74
C PRO A 131 -3.00 -8.73 -27.22
N PHE A 132 -4.27 -8.53 -27.57
CA PHE A 132 -5.06 -9.57 -28.21
C PHE A 132 -4.37 -9.97 -29.52
N GLU A 133 -4.00 -11.25 -29.65
CA GLU A 133 -3.31 -11.75 -30.84
C GLU A 133 -4.31 -12.26 -31.89
N THR A 134 -5.53 -12.61 -31.46
CA THR A 134 -6.55 -13.16 -32.34
C THR A 134 -7.92 -12.48 -32.16
N ILE A 135 -8.72 -12.44 -33.25
CA ILE A 135 -10.07 -11.84 -33.28
C ILE A 135 -11.06 -12.57 -32.35
N GLY A 136 -10.70 -13.74 -31.80
CA GLY A 136 -11.55 -14.54 -30.90
C GLY A 136 -11.39 -14.27 -29.41
N GLU A 137 -10.53 -13.34 -28.99
CA GLU A 137 -10.19 -13.09 -27.58
C GLU A 137 -11.03 -11.97 -26.91
N VAL A 138 -12.12 -11.52 -27.57
CA VAL A 138 -13.02 -10.43 -27.10
C VAL A 138 -14.27 -10.97 -26.42
#